data_AF-A0A425WLR3-F1
#
_entry.id   AF-A0A425WLR3-F1
#
_cell.length_a   1.000
_cell.length_b   1.000
_cell.length_c   1.000
_cell.angle_alpha   90.00
_cell.angle_beta   90.00
_cell.angle_gamma   90.00
#
_symmetry.space_group_name_H-M   'P 1'
#
loop_
_entity.id
_entity.type
_entity.pdbx_description
1 polymer ?
#
loop_
_entity_poly.entity_id
_entity_poly.type
_entity_poly.pdbx_seq_one_letter_code
_entity_poly.pdbx_strand_id
1 'polypeptide(L)' 'MSVVAISLCTRQPTCIWRLLSRVVAEVRDAADYSGVVRVGTGDTAKRRNQSCINIMADLDYQRARTITEGKGQR' A
#
# COMPACT_ATOMS: atom_id res chain seq x y z
N MET A 1 13.72 -3.52 -15.67
CA MET A 1 14.62 -3.91 -14.57
C MET A 1 14.84 -5.42 -14.64
N SER A 2 16.09 -5.90 -14.64
CA SER A 2 16.42 -7.33 -14.83
C SER A 2 16.04 -8.17 -13.60
N VAL A 3 15.54 -9.39 -13.84
CA VAL A 3 15.17 -10.42 -12.83
C VAL A 3 16.30 -10.68 -11.82
N VAL A 4 17.56 -10.48 -12.22
CA VAL A 4 18.76 -10.63 -11.39
C VAL A 4 18.81 -9.63 -10.22
N ALA A 5 18.34 -8.39 -10.41
CA ALA A 5 18.35 -7.37 -9.36
C ALA A 5 17.33 -7.68 -8.24
N ILE A 6 16.21 -8.29 -8.60
CA ILE A 6 15.17 -8.75 -7.65
C ILE A 6 15.73 -9.91 -6.82
N SER A 7 16.45 -10.85 -7.44
CA SER A 7 17.09 -11.99 -6.77
C SER A 7 18.17 -11.58 -5.75
N LEU A 8 18.96 -10.53 -6.01
CA LEU A 8 19.90 -10.02 -4.99
C LEU A 8 19.18 -9.32 -3.83
N CYS A 9 18.06 -8.65 -4.11
CA CYS A 9 17.28 -7.99 -3.06
C CYS A 9 16.64 -9.00 -2.11
N THR A 10 16.26 -10.22 -2.54
CA THR A 10 15.62 -11.21 -1.66
C THR A 10 16.47 -11.65 -0.45
N ARG A 11 17.79 -11.46 -0.50
CA ARG A 11 18.71 -11.72 0.61
C ARG A 11 18.80 -10.59 1.64
N GLN A 12 18.22 -9.41 1.34
CA GLN A 12 18.22 -8.24 2.22
C GLN A 12 16.80 -7.66 2.31
N PRO A 13 16.04 -7.98 3.38
CA PRO A 13 14.64 -7.57 3.52
C PRO A 13 14.41 -6.07 3.33
N THR A 14 15.35 -5.24 3.78
CA THR A 14 15.29 -3.77 3.66
C THR A 14 15.38 -3.29 2.20
N CYS A 15 16.14 -3.96 1.35
CA CYS A 15 16.27 -3.62 -0.07
C CYS A 15 15.02 -4.01 -0.86
N ILE A 16 14.38 -5.14 -0.51
CA ILE A 16 13.08 -5.53 -1.08
C ILE A 16 12.02 -4.47 -0.74
N TRP A 17 11.95 -4.06 0.53
CA TRP A 17 10.98 -3.05 0.95
C TRP A 17 11.19 -1.72 0.24
N ARG A 18 12.43 -1.26 0.08
CA ARG A 18 12.72 -0.03 -0.69
C ARG A 18 12.28 -0.15 -2.15
N LEU A 19 12.55 -1.28 -2.79
CA LEU A 19 12.14 -1.52 -4.18
C LEU A 19 10.61 -1.53 -4.31
N LEU A 20 9.93 -2.29 -3.45
CA LEU A 20 8.47 -2.35 -3.43
C LEU A 20 7.86 -0.99 -3.15
N SER A 21 8.34 -0.25 -2.14
CA SER A 21 7.85 1.09 -1.81
C SER A 21 8.00 2.05 -2.99
N ARG A 22 9.13 2.00 -3.72
CA ARG A 22 9.33 2.82 -4.90
C ARG A 22 8.35 2.48 -6.02
N VAL A 23 8.21 1.20 -6.37
CA VAL A 23 7.29 0.77 -7.43
C VAL A 23 5.84 1.11 -7.06
N VAL A 24 5.45 0.90 -5.80
CA VAL A 24 4.12 1.28 -5.31
C VAL A 24 3.89 2.80 -5.40
N ALA A 25 4.91 3.62 -5.10
CA ALA A 25 4.81 5.07 -5.24
C ALA A 25 4.64 5.49 -6.71
N GLU A 26 5.45 4.94 -7.62
CA GLU A 26 5.36 5.21 -9.06
C GLU A 26 3.98 4.81 -9.63
N VAL A 27 3.45 3.65 -9.23
CA VAL A 27 2.11 3.20 -9.66
C VAL A 27 0.99 4.07 -9.08
N ARG A 28 1.12 4.56 -7.85
CA ARG A 28 0.14 5.46 -7.23
C ARG A 28 0.12 6.83 -7.89
N ASP A 29 1.29 7.36 -8.24
CA ASP A 29 1.42 8.66 -8.92
C ASP A 29 0.80 8.63 -10.33
N ALA A 30 0.94 7.49 -11.03
CA ALA A 30 0.36 7.28 -12.35
C ALA A 30 -1.12 6.82 -12.33
N ALA A 31 -1.71 6.59 -11.17
CA ALA A 31 -3.08 6.07 -11.08
C ALA A 31 -4.11 7.18 -11.38
N ASP A 32 -5.02 6.90 -12.30
CA ASP A 32 -6.17 7.75 -12.55
C ASP A 32 -7.28 7.48 -11.50
N TYR A 33 -7.62 8.51 -10.75
CA TYR A 33 -8.67 8.50 -9.73
C TYR A 33 -9.92 9.29 -10.13
N SER A 34 -9.98 9.84 -11.35
CA SER A 34 -11.08 10.71 -11.80
C SER A 34 -12.45 10.03 -11.82
N GLY A 35 -12.48 8.70 -12.01
CA GLY A 35 -13.70 7.90 -11.98
C GLY A 35 -14.19 7.50 -10.59
N VAL A 36 -13.48 7.86 -9.52
CA VAL A 36 -13.87 7.50 -8.15
C VAL A 36 -14.95 8.45 -7.65
N VAL A 37 -16.16 7.93 -7.42
CA VAL A 37 -17.30 8.74 -6.95
C VAL A 37 -17.50 8.56 -5.44
N ARG A 38 -17.34 7.34 -4.92
CA ARG A 38 -17.50 7.04 -3.49
C ARG A 38 -16.31 6.29 -2.93
N VAL A 39 -15.80 6.80 -1.80
CA VAL A 39 -14.68 6.20 -1.07
C VAL A 39 -15.15 5.70 0.29
N GLY A 40 -14.94 4.41 0.56
CA GLY A 40 -15.05 3.83 1.89
C GLY A 40 -13.70 3.92 2.60
N THR A 41 -13.72 4.32 3.87
CA THR A 41 -12.53 4.33 4.73
C THR A 41 -12.74 3.32 5.84
N GLY A 42 -11.74 2.48 6.10
CA GLY A 42 -11.79 1.51 7.18
C GLY A 42 -10.40 1.18 7.70
N ASP A 43 -10.30 0.94 9.00
CA ASP A 43 -9.05 0.58 9.65
C ASP A 43 -9.00 -0.91 9.99
N THR A 44 -7.81 -1.51 9.93
CA THR A 44 -7.61 -2.84 10.53
C THR A 44 -7.48 -2.72 12.03
N ALA A 45 -8.14 -3.62 12.76
CA ALA A 45 -8.07 -3.66 14.21
C ALA A 45 -6.63 -3.92 14.67
N LYS A 46 -6.12 -3.06 15.57
CA LYS A 46 -4.83 -3.26 16.23
C LYS A 46 -4.93 -4.46 17.17
N ARG A 47 -4.24 -5.56 16.89
CA ARG A 47 -4.07 -6.68 17.84
C ARG A 47 -2.59 -7.04 17.95
N ARG A 48 -2.13 -7.32 19.18
CA ARG A 48 -0.79 -7.87 19.49
C ARG A 48 0.37 -7.13 18.81
N ASN A 49 0.54 -5.85 19.12
CA ASN A 49 1.68 -5.03 18.66
C ASN A 49 1.82 -4.85 17.14
N GLN A 50 0.77 -5.17 16.36
CA GLN A 50 0.74 -4.89 14.93
C GLN A 50 0.30 -3.45 14.67
N SER A 51 0.87 -2.81 13.65
CA SER A 51 0.39 -1.52 13.16
C SER A 51 -1.01 -1.68 12.55
N CYS A 52 -1.93 -0.79 12.90
CA CYS A 52 -3.18 -0.66 12.16
C CYS A 52 -2.86 -0.07 10.77
N ILE A 53 -3.64 -0.44 9.76
CA ILE A 53 -3.59 0.17 8.43
C ILE A 53 -4.95 0.78 8.13
N ASN A 54 -4.96 1.96 7.52
CA ASN A 54 -6.16 2.58 6.98
C ASN A 54 -6.28 2.24 5.49
N ILE A 55 -7.42 1.69 5.11
CA ILE A 55 -7.76 1.29 3.75
C ILE A 55 -8.80 2.26 3.19
N MET A 56 -8.47 2.89 2.07
CA MET A 56 -9.40 3.64 1.23
C MET A 56 -9.79 2.79 0.03
N ALA A 57 -11.07 2.47 -0.10
CA ALA A 57 -11.61 1.64 -1.17
C ALA A 57 -12.59 2.44 -2.04
N ASP A 58 -12.46 2.26 -3.34
CA ASP A 58 -13.46 2.66 -4.33
C ASP A 58 -14.64 1.69 -4.21
N LEU A 59 -15.77 2.21 -3.72
CA LEU A 59 -16.96 1.41 -3.42
C LEU A 59 -17.71 0.99 -4.69
N ASP A 60 -17.48 1.70 -5.80
CA ASP A 60 -18.18 1.48 -7.06
C ASP A 60 -17.48 0.40 -7.91
N TYR A 61 -16.15 0.28 -7.79
CA TYR A 61 -15.35 -0.77 -8.46
C TYR A 61 -14.80 -1.87 -7.54
N GLN A 62 -15.18 -1.91 -6.25
CA GLN A 62 -14.76 -2.92 -5.27
C GLN A 62 -13.21 -3.10 -5.21
N ARG A 63 -12.47 -2.00 -5.30
CA ARG A 63 -10.99 -2.00 -5.28
C ARG A 63 -10.44 -1.11 -4.18
N ALA A 64 -9.54 -1.65 -3.36
CA ALA A 64 -8.71 -0.83 -2.47
C ALA A 64 -7.78 0.05 -3.33
N ARG A 65 -7.81 1.35 -3.08
CA ARG A 65 -7.05 2.36 -3.84
C ARG A 65 -5.82 2.83 -3.08
N THR A 66 -5.95 2.97 -1.76
CA THR A 66 -4.86 3.43 -0.90
C THR A 66 -4.84 2.66 0.40
N ILE A 67 -3.65 2.26 0.82
CA ILE A 67 -3.39 1.71 2.15
C ILE A 67 -2.34 2.59 2.79
N THR A 68 -2.64 3.14 3.96
CA THR A 68 -1.76 4.00 4.76
C THR A 68 -1.57 3.42 6.15
N GLU A 69 -0.54 3.86 6.86
CA GLU A 69 -0.42 3.56 8.29
C GLU A 69 -1.65 4.13 9.00
N GLY A 70 -2.30 3.29 9.80
CA GLY A 70 -3.48 3.67 10.55
C GLY A 70 -3.11 4.69 11.62
N LYS A 71 -4.07 5.52 12.00
CA LYS A 71 -3.88 6.44 13.12
C LYS A 71 -3.74 5.60 14.38
N GLY A 72 -2.51 5.47 14.90
CA GLY A 72 -2.30 4.93 16.23
C GLY A 72 -3.13 5.77 17.20
N GLN A 73 -4.17 5.17 17.80
CA GLN A 73 -4.83 5.80 18.95
C GLN A 73 -3.74 5.98 20.01
N ARG A 74 -3.39 7.26 20.25
CA ARG A 74 -2.62 7.68 21.42
C ARG A 74 -3.41 7.37 22.68
#